data_AF-A0A7Y0X8W5-F1
#
_entry.id   AF-A0A7Y0X8W5-F1
#
_cell.length_a   1.000
_cell.length_b   1.000
_cell.length_c   1.000
_cell.angle_alpha   90.00
_cell.angle_beta   90.00
_cell.angle_gamma   90.00
#
_symmetry.space_group_name_H-M   'P 1'
#
loop_
_entity.id
_entity.type
_entity.pdbx_description
1 polymer ?
#
loop_
_entity_poly.entity_id
_entity_poly.type
_entity_poly.pdbx_seq_one_letter_code
_entity_poly.pdbx_strand_id
1 'polypeptide(L)'
;TSTDLDAMGIPGTGTDWSAPHPFDGINDTYGAYYVLKINPDASDPHECMNFILHKGDEKAFGSANSKVELTKIGESKGLFGFHGSSELYYEPIEERPVDIDGQKAH
;
A
#
# COMPACT_ATOMS: atom_id res chain seq x y z
N THR A 1 15.75 5.68 7.09
CA THR A 1 15.37 5.01 5.81
C THR A 1 14.44 3.86 6.17
N SER A 2 13.71 3.34 5.17
CA SER A 2 12.69 2.28 5.23
C SER A 2 12.83 1.31 6.40
N THR A 3 11.70 0.97 7.02
CA THR A 3 11.52 -0.13 7.98
C THR A 3 12.42 -1.32 7.72
N ASP A 4 12.81 -2.06 8.76
CA ASP A 4 13.54 -3.32 8.67
C ASP A 4 12.82 -4.29 7.70
N LEU A 5 13.24 -4.22 6.43
CA LEU A 5 12.61 -4.95 5.34
C LEU A 5 12.83 -6.44 5.53
N ASP A 6 14.00 -6.83 6.03
CA ASP A 6 14.33 -8.22 6.28
C ASP A 6 13.38 -8.81 7.35
N ALA A 7 13.06 -8.05 8.40
CA ALA A 7 12.02 -8.42 9.36
C ALA A 7 10.60 -8.47 8.75
N MET A 8 10.33 -7.65 7.72
CA MET A 8 9.11 -7.70 6.91
C MET A 8 9.04 -8.90 5.96
N GLY A 9 10.13 -9.65 5.77
CA GLY A 9 10.24 -10.72 4.77
C GLY A 9 10.52 -10.21 3.36
N ILE A 10 10.99 -8.97 3.23
CA ILE A 10 11.42 -8.31 1.99
C ILE A 10 12.94 -8.15 2.05
N PRO A 11 13.70 -8.35 0.97
CA PRO A 11 15.14 -8.07 1.01
C PRO A 11 15.43 -6.65 1.49
N GLY A 12 16.49 -6.46 2.30
CA GLY A 12 16.94 -5.14 2.80
C GLY A 12 17.10 -4.03 1.75
N THR A 13 17.29 -4.40 0.48
CA THR A 13 17.37 -3.47 -0.66
C THR A 13 16.01 -3.16 -1.31
N GLY A 14 14.91 -3.72 -0.82
CA GLY A 14 13.59 -3.66 -1.44
C GLY A 14 13.38 -4.76 -2.47
N THR A 15 12.52 -4.47 -3.45
CA THR A 15 12.20 -5.37 -4.56
C THR A 15 12.67 -4.76 -5.88
N ASP A 16 12.99 -5.60 -6.84
CA ASP A 16 13.27 -5.15 -8.21
C ASP A 16 11.94 -4.97 -8.96
N TRP A 17 11.86 -3.97 -9.84
CA TRP A 17 10.65 -3.70 -10.64
C TRP A 17 10.22 -4.94 -11.45
N SER A 18 11.18 -5.71 -11.97
CA SER A 18 10.93 -6.93 -12.73
C SER A 18 10.70 -8.17 -11.85
N ALA A 19 10.95 -8.07 -10.53
CA ALA A 19 10.74 -9.13 -9.56
C ALA A 19 10.07 -8.57 -8.28
N PRO A 20 8.79 -8.16 -8.37
CA PRO A 20 8.08 -7.56 -7.24
C PRO A 20 7.75 -8.60 -6.16
N HIS A 21 7.38 -8.11 -4.97
CA HIS A 21 6.77 -8.95 -3.96
C HIS A 21 5.35 -9.36 -4.42
N PRO A 22 5.04 -10.67 -4.51
CA PRO A 22 3.73 -11.12 -4.96
C PRO A 22 2.64 -10.82 -3.92
N PHE A 23 1.38 -10.79 -4.36
CA PHE A 23 0.25 -10.76 -3.44
C PHE A 23 0.13 -12.10 -2.69
N ASP A 24 -0.38 -12.06 -1.46
CA ASP A 24 -0.53 -13.24 -0.61
C ASP A 24 -1.85 -13.98 -0.85
N GLY A 25 -2.85 -13.28 -1.38
CA GLY A 25 -4.11 -13.89 -1.79
C GLY A 25 -5.07 -12.88 -2.43
N ILE A 26 -6.27 -13.37 -2.71
CA ILE A 26 -7.38 -12.57 -3.22
C ILE A 26 -8.53 -12.72 -2.23
N ASN A 27 -9.05 -11.59 -1.77
CA ASN A 27 -10.26 -11.51 -0.97
C ASN A 27 -11.44 -11.16 -1.88
N ASP A 28 -12.61 -11.78 -1.66
CA ASP A 28 -13.80 -11.58 -2.50
C ASP A 28 -14.36 -10.14 -2.43
N THR A 29 -14.11 -9.43 -1.32
CA THR A 29 -14.54 -8.05 -1.10
C THR A 29 -13.46 -7.03 -1.49
N TYR A 30 -12.24 -7.24 -1.03
CA TYR A 30 -11.16 -6.24 -1.10
C TYR A 30 -10.15 -6.48 -2.23
N GLY A 31 -10.26 -7.59 -2.97
CA GLY A 31 -9.33 -7.94 -4.03
C GLY A 31 -7.99 -8.47 -3.53
N ALA A 32 -6.92 -8.27 -4.31
CA ALA A 32 -5.59 -8.76 -3.98
C ALA A 32 -5.05 -8.08 -2.71
N TYR A 33 -4.53 -8.88 -1.77
CA TYR A 33 -3.98 -8.36 -0.51
C TYR A 33 -2.53 -8.82 -0.30
N TYR A 34 -1.85 -8.05 0.55
CA TYR A 34 -0.45 -8.25 0.93
C TYR A 34 -0.34 -8.25 2.46
N VAL A 35 0.40 -9.19 3.02
CA VAL A 35 0.59 -9.38 4.45
C VAL A 35 2.05 -9.10 4.77
N LEU A 36 2.31 -7.94 5.35
CA LEU A 36 3.66 -7.48 5.69
C LEU A 36 3.87 -7.52 7.20
N LYS A 37 5.00 -8.06 7.65
CA LYS A 37 5.35 -8.12 9.07
C LYS A 37 5.96 -6.82 9.54
N ILE A 38 5.24 -6.02 10.32
CA ILE A 38 5.79 -4.77 10.85
C ILE A 38 6.44 -5.03 12.21
N ASN A 39 7.64 -4.47 12.43
CA ASN A 39 8.24 -4.37 13.75
C ASN A 39 7.91 -3.01 14.37
N PRO A 40 6.95 -2.93 15.33
CA PRO A 40 6.56 -1.67 15.95
C PRO A 40 7.62 -1.10 16.91
N ASP A 41 8.58 -1.92 17.34
CA ASP A 41 9.63 -1.56 18.30
C ASP A 41 10.97 -1.22 17.63
N ALA A 42 10.98 -1.09 16.29
CA ALA A 42 12.18 -0.77 15.54
C ALA A 42 12.75 0.60 15.96
N SER A 43 14.06 0.66 16.23
CA SER A 43 14.68 1.75 16.99
C SER A 43 14.99 3.04 16.22
N ASP A 44 14.80 3.05 14.89
CA ASP A 44 14.88 4.25 14.02
C ASP A 44 13.44 4.74 13.71
N PRO A 45 13.19 5.96 13.18
CA PRO A 45 11.85 6.49 12.95
C PRO A 45 11.18 5.80 11.75
N HIS A 46 10.91 4.51 11.87
CA HIS A 46 10.26 3.64 10.91
C HIS A 46 8.74 3.76 11.01
N GLU A 47 8.24 5.00 11.03
CA GLU A 47 6.82 5.29 11.14
C GLU A 47 6.09 5.14 9.81
N CYS A 48 6.81 4.94 8.70
CA CYS A 48 6.23 4.80 7.38
C CYS A 48 7.03 3.88 6.45
N MET A 49 6.35 3.32 5.45
CA MET A 49 6.93 2.49 4.40
C MET A 49 6.49 3.03 3.03
N ASN A 50 7.43 3.15 2.09
CA ASN A 50 7.11 3.47 0.70
C ASN A 50 6.83 2.18 -0.07
N PHE A 51 5.85 2.22 -0.97
CA PHE A 51 5.53 1.10 -1.83
C PHE A 51 5.00 1.58 -3.18
N ILE A 52 5.11 0.74 -4.18
CA ILE A 52 4.49 0.93 -5.48
C ILE A 52 3.78 -0.37 -5.83
N LEU A 53 2.45 -0.34 -5.92
CA LEU A 53 1.68 -1.44 -6.44
C LEU A 53 1.61 -1.31 -7.97
N HIS A 54 1.93 -2.37 -8.71
CA HIS A 54 1.95 -2.33 -10.17
C HIS A 54 1.59 -3.68 -10.80
N LYS A 55 1.20 -3.64 -12.08
CA LYS A 55 1.02 -4.81 -12.96
C LYS A 55 1.81 -4.57 -14.25
N GLY A 56 2.94 -5.25 -14.41
CA GLY A 56 3.90 -4.89 -15.45
C GLY A 56 4.38 -3.44 -15.22
N ASP A 57 4.30 -2.60 -16.25
CA ASP A 57 4.70 -1.19 -16.13
C ASP A 57 3.57 -0.26 -15.64
N GLU A 58 2.36 -0.79 -15.42
CA GLU A 58 1.21 -0.01 -14.98
C GLU A 58 1.16 0.08 -13.46
N LYS A 59 1.32 1.29 -12.91
CA LYS A 59 1.10 1.55 -11.49
C LYS A 59 -0.40 1.49 -11.17
N ALA A 60 -0.73 0.85 -10.05
CA ALA A 60 -2.13 0.68 -9.65
C ALA A 60 -2.75 1.97 -9.13
N PHE A 61 -2.01 2.75 -8.33
CA PHE A 61 -2.54 3.95 -7.65
C PHE A 61 -2.22 5.25 -8.40
N GLY A 62 -2.52 5.25 -9.70
CA GLY A 62 -2.16 6.34 -10.62
C GLY A 62 -0.64 6.50 -10.75
N SER A 63 -0.16 7.73 -10.95
CA SER A 63 1.28 8.02 -11.06
C SER A 63 2.01 8.07 -9.70
N ALA A 64 1.32 7.78 -8.60
CA ALA A 64 1.83 7.99 -7.25
C ALA A 64 3.01 7.05 -6.89
N ASN A 65 3.90 7.55 -6.04
CA ASN A 65 4.79 6.73 -5.23
C ASN A 65 4.19 6.69 -3.84
N SER A 66 3.51 5.60 -3.52
CA SER A 66 2.65 5.53 -2.34
C SER A 66 3.48 5.35 -1.07
N LYS A 67 2.90 5.81 0.05
CA LYS A 67 3.47 5.70 1.38
C LYS A 67 2.38 5.29 2.36
N VAL A 68 2.65 4.28 3.17
CA VAL A 68 1.82 3.92 4.33
C VAL A 68 2.45 4.52 5.59
N GLU A 69 1.64 5.15 6.43
CA GLU A 69 2.01 5.57 7.77
C GLU A 69 1.61 4.46 8.75
N LEU A 70 2.62 3.73 9.24
CA LEU A 70 2.44 2.55 10.08
C LEU A 70 1.84 2.88 11.45
N THR A 71 1.90 4.15 11.87
CA THR A 71 1.24 4.63 13.08
C THR A 71 -0.27 4.86 12.91
N LYS A 72 -0.77 4.90 11.67
CA LYS A 72 -2.18 5.19 11.34
C LYS A 72 -3.02 3.95 10.99
N ILE A 73 -2.42 2.78 10.81
CA ILE A 73 -3.14 1.54 10.46
C ILE A 73 -4.08 1.03 11.57
N GLY A 74 -4.07 1.64 12.75
CA GLY A 74 -5.09 1.45 13.79
C GLY A 74 -5.35 -0.02 14.15
N GLU A 75 -6.59 -0.32 14.50
CA GLU A 75 -7.04 -1.70 14.79
C GLU A 75 -7.22 -2.54 13.51
N SER A 76 -7.52 -1.90 12.38
CA SER A 76 -7.70 -2.56 11.09
C SER A 76 -6.40 -3.23 10.61
N LYS A 77 -5.25 -2.69 11.03
CA LYS A 77 -3.89 -3.08 10.60
C LYS A 77 -3.75 -3.11 9.07
N GLY A 78 -4.59 -2.33 8.37
CA GLY A 78 -4.74 -2.37 6.93
C GLY A 78 -4.62 -1.00 6.27
N LEU A 79 -4.36 -1.04 4.98
CA LEU A 79 -4.40 0.11 4.07
C LEU A 79 -5.11 -0.33 2.81
N PHE A 80 -6.13 0.42 2.40
CA PHE A 80 -7.02 0.08 1.30
C PHE A 80 -6.89 1.14 0.20
N GLY A 81 -7.03 0.72 -1.06
CA GLY A 81 -6.91 1.61 -2.21
C GLY A 81 -7.54 0.99 -3.45
N PHE A 82 -7.87 1.85 -4.43
CA PHE A 82 -8.54 1.43 -5.65
C PHE A 82 -7.67 1.72 -6.88
N HIS A 83 -7.65 0.78 -7.83
CA HIS A 83 -6.95 0.98 -9.09
C HIS A 83 -7.40 2.27 -9.79
N GLY A 84 -6.44 3.03 -10.30
CA GLY A 84 -6.65 4.34 -10.94
C GLY A 84 -6.85 5.51 -9.98
N SER A 85 -6.87 5.29 -8.65
CA SER A 85 -6.92 6.36 -7.65
C SER A 85 -5.60 6.43 -6.88
N SER A 86 -5.12 7.65 -6.60
CA SER A 86 -3.98 7.86 -5.69
C SER A 86 -4.39 7.91 -4.21
N GLU A 87 -5.69 7.87 -3.92
CA GLU A 87 -6.20 7.93 -2.55
C GLU A 87 -6.10 6.58 -1.84
N LEU A 88 -5.76 6.64 -0.55
CA LEU A 88 -5.54 5.49 0.32
C LEU A 88 -6.32 5.68 1.62
N TYR A 89 -6.89 4.59 2.13
CA TYR A 89 -7.80 4.58 3.27
C TYR A 89 -7.24 3.68 4.37
N TYR A 90 -7.18 4.17 5.60
CA TYR A 90 -6.70 3.42 6.78
C TYR A 90 -7.81 2.62 7.48
N GLU A 91 -9.07 2.89 7.10
CA GLU A 91 -10.23 2.12 7.52
C GLU A 91 -10.71 1.23 6.37
N PRO A 92 -11.27 0.04 6.65
CA PRO A 92 -11.83 -0.84 5.64
C PRO A 92 -12.89 -0.13 4.80
N ILE A 93 -12.76 -0.27 3.47
CA ILE A 93 -13.71 0.30 2.52
C ILE A 93 -13.86 -0.65 1.32
N GLU A 94 -15.11 -1.04 1.05
CA GLU A 94 -15.43 -2.07 0.05
C GLU A 94 -15.63 -1.47 -1.35
N GLU A 95 -16.11 -0.23 -1.41
CA GLU A 95 -16.39 0.46 -2.66
C GLU A 95 -15.70 1.81 -2.70
N ARG A 96 -15.21 2.19 -3.89
CA ARG A 96 -14.60 3.51 -4.05
C ARG A 96 -15.65 4.57 -3.73
N PRO A 97 -15.36 5.53 -2.83
CA PRO A 97 -16.24 6.66 -2.64
C PRO A 97 -16.53 7.31 -3.98
N VAL A 98 -17.80 7.37 -4.35
CA VAL A 98 -18.27 8.28 -5.39
C VAL A 98 -18.29 9.67 -4.77
N ASP A 99 -17.10 10.22 -4.57
CA ASP A 99 -17.03 11.66 -4.43
C ASP A 99 -17.41 12.23 -5.80
N ILE A 100 -18.33 13.19 -5.79
CA ILE A 100 -18.52 14.02 -6.98
C ILE A 100 -17.20 14.76 -7.11
N ASP A 101 -16.34 14.27 -8.01
CA ASP A 101 -15.16 14.98 -8.46
C ASP A 101 -15.65 16.21 -9.23
N GLY A 102 -16.11 17.18 -8.45
CA GLY A 102 -16.60 18.46 -8.88
C GLY A 102 -15.44 19.18 -9.53
N GLN A 103 -15.51 19.23 -10.86
CA GLN A 103 -14.70 20.04 -11.78
C GLN A 103 -13.42 19.41 -12.34
N LYS A 104 -13.61 18.46 -13.26
CA LYS A 104 -12.95 18.52 -14.58
C LYS A 104 -13.96 18.23 -15.71
N ALA A 105 -15.02 19.03 -15.77
CA ALA A 105 -15.69 19.29 -17.04
C ALA A 105 -15.03 20.54 -17.65
N HIS A 106 -14.34 20.33 -18.77
CA HIS A 106 -13.67 21.27 -19.67
C HIS A 106 -12.43 22.02 -19.16
#